data_AF-A0A529NPV9-F1
#
_entry.id   AF-A0A529NPV9-F1
#
_cell.length_a   1.000
_cell.length_b   1.000
_cell.length_c   1.000
_cell.angle_alpha   90.00
_cell.angle_beta   90.00
_cell.angle_gamma   90.00
#
_symmetry.space_group_name_H-M   'P 1'
#
loop_
_entity.id
_entity.type
_entity.pdbx_description
1 polymer ?
#
loop_
_entity_poly.entity_id
_entity_poly.type
_entity_poly.pdbx_seq_one_letter_code
_entity_poly.pdbx_strand_id
1 'polypeptide(L)'
;MTDIGPESQIEIPFMGRWHYSRAEMIADGVVHAVGIVLAIAAGSALLALAAFHTGPGEYIAAAFYVVSLLTVLSVSLAYNLWPVSSPAKWILRRFDHAAIYLLIAATYTP
;
A
#
# COMPACT_ATOMS: atom_id res chain seq x y z
N MET A 1 16.59 21.97 -44.58
CA MET A 1 15.78 20.74 -44.52
C MET A 1 16.45 19.82 -43.50
N THR A 2 16.19 20.02 -42.21
CA THR A 2 16.73 19.18 -41.12
C THR A 2 15.59 18.34 -40.59
N ASP A 3 15.64 17.06 -40.91
CA ASP A 3 14.70 16.04 -40.49
C ASP A 3 15.00 15.69 -39.02
N ILE A 4 14.19 16.25 -38.11
CA ILE A 4 14.22 15.91 -36.67
C ILE A 4 13.19 14.80 -36.48
N GLY A 5 13.68 13.62 -36.09
CA GLY A 5 12.91 12.38 -35.98
C GLY A 5 11.72 12.48 -35.02
N PRO A 6 10.81 11.49 -35.03
CA PRO A 6 9.59 11.54 -34.24
C PRO A 6 9.99 11.49 -32.76
N GLU A 7 9.91 12.64 -32.09
CA GLU A 7 9.92 12.67 -30.63
C GLU A 7 8.83 11.71 -30.17
N SER A 8 9.21 10.68 -29.43
CA SER A 8 8.24 9.82 -28.76
C SER A 8 7.56 10.68 -27.70
N GLN A 9 6.49 11.36 -28.12
CA GLN A 9 5.52 12.00 -27.25
C GLN A 9 5.02 10.88 -26.35
N ILE A 10 5.59 10.77 -25.14
CA ILE A 10 4.97 9.98 -24.09
C ILE A 10 3.68 10.74 -23.79
N GLU A 11 2.62 10.42 -24.54
CA GLU A 11 1.27 10.84 -24.25
C GLU A 11 0.96 10.22 -22.90
N ILE A 12 1.09 11.02 -21.84
CA ILE A 12 0.71 10.62 -20.50
C ILE A 12 -0.81 10.42 -20.57
N PRO A 13 -1.31 9.17 -20.57
CA PRO A 13 -2.72 8.95 -20.83
C PRO A 13 -3.44 9.40 -19.57
N PHE A 14 -4.27 10.43 -19.73
CA PHE A 14 -5.14 11.00 -18.71
C PHE A 14 -4.44 11.84 -17.63
N MET A 15 -4.38 13.16 -17.85
CA MET A 15 -4.34 14.17 -16.79
C MET A 15 -5.70 14.20 -16.07
N GLY A 16 -6.02 13.13 -15.33
CA GLY A 16 -7.00 13.21 -14.27
C GLY A 16 -6.58 14.30 -13.29
N ARG A 17 -7.53 15.03 -12.70
CA ARG A 17 -7.21 16.13 -11.77
C ARG A 17 -6.51 15.55 -10.52
N TRP A 18 -5.18 15.45 -10.54
CA TRP A 18 -4.31 15.23 -9.38
C TRP A 18 -4.28 16.49 -8.50
N HIS A 19 -5.46 17.05 -8.21
CA HIS A 19 -5.65 18.20 -7.34
C HIS A 19 -6.17 17.71 -6.00
N TYR A 20 -5.30 17.01 -5.26
CA TYR A 20 -5.61 16.61 -3.89
C TYR A 20 -5.70 17.86 -3.02
N SER A 21 -6.82 17.98 -2.31
CA SER A 21 -6.94 19.05 -1.32
C SER A 21 -6.02 18.75 -0.13
N ARG A 22 -5.58 19.78 0.59
CA ARG A 22 -4.83 19.58 1.85
C ARG A 22 -5.64 18.75 2.86
N ALA A 23 -6.95 18.95 2.88
CA ALA A 23 -7.85 18.21 3.77
C ALA A 23 -7.88 16.71 3.43
N GLU A 24 -7.93 16.37 2.14
CA GLU A 24 -7.89 14.99 1.65
C GLU A 24 -6.58 14.29 2.01
N MET A 25 -5.44 14.95 1.78
CA MET A 25 -4.12 14.39 2.16
C MET A 25 -4.01 14.18 3.68
N ILE A 26 -4.54 15.10 4.49
CA ILE A 26 -4.56 14.95 5.95
C ILE A 26 -5.47 13.79 6.36
N ALA A 27 -6.67 13.70 5.79
CA ALA A 27 -7.62 12.63 6.08
C ALA A 27 -7.01 11.25 5.76
N ASP A 28 -6.42 11.10 4.57
CA ASP A 28 -5.73 9.87 4.17
C ASP A 28 -4.59 9.54 5.13
N GLY A 29 -3.76 10.53 5.47
CA GLY A 29 -2.68 10.35 6.43
C GLY A 29 -3.17 9.85 7.79
N VAL A 30 -4.25 10.43 8.31
CA VAL A 30 -4.86 10.05 9.59
C VAL A 30 -5.43 8.64 9.55
N VAL A 31 -6.21 8.30 8.51
CA VAL A 31 -6.85 6.97 8.38
C VAL A 31 -5.79 5.88 8.35
N HIS A 32 -4.72 6.06 7.57
CA HIS A 32 -3.64 5.09 7.49
C HIS A 32 -2.82 5.03 8.78
N ALA A 33 -2.50 6.17 9.41
CA ALA A 33 -1.74 6.18 10.66
C ALA A 33 -2.50 5.45 11.79
N VAL A 34 -3.80 5.72 11.93
CA VAL A 34 -4.68 5.01 12.87
C VAL A 34 -4.75 3.53 12.49
N GLY A 35 -4.94 3.22 11.22
CA GLY A 35 -4.95 1.84 10.72
C GLY A 35 -3.69 1.06 11.06
N ILE A 36 -2.50 1.66 10.89
CA ILE A 36 -1.21 1.03 11.19
C ILE A 36 -1.09 0.77 12.69
N VAL A 37 -1.41 1.75 13.54
CA VAL A 37 -1.37 1.59 15.01
C VAL A 37 -2.29 0.46 15.46
N LEU A 38 -3.52 0.43 14.93
CA LEU A 38 -4.47 -0.64 15.23
C LEU A 38 -4.00 -2.00 14.69
N ALA A 39 -3.45 -2.05 13.48
CA ALA A 39 -2.93 -3.28 12.88
C ALA A 39 -1.73 -3.84 13.67
N ILE A 40 -0.85 -2.98 14.18
CA ILE A 40 0.25 -3.41 15.07
C ILE A 40 -0.31 -3.95 16.38
N ALA A 41 -1.23 -3.22 17.03
CA ALA A 41 -1.78 -3.62 18.32
C ALA A 41 -2.60 -4.92 18.23
N ALA A 42 -3.58 -4.95 17.33
CA ALA A 42 -4.44 -6.11 17.11
C ALA A 42 -3.68 -7.28 16.48
N GLY A 43 -2.77 -7.01 15.55
CA GLY A 43 -1.91 -8.03 14.93
C GLY A 43 -0.97 -8.67 15.95
N SER A 44 -0.36 -7.89 16.84
CA SER A 44 0.47 -8.42 17.92
C SER A 44 -0.34 -9.28 18.89
N ALA A 45 -1.55 -8.84 19.25
CA ALA A 45 -2.46 -9.63 20.09
C ALA A 45 -2.88 -10.93 19.40
N LEU A 46 -3.20 -10.88 18.10
CA LEU A 46 -3.54 -12.06 17.30
C LEU A 46 -2.38 -13.06 17.27
N LEU A 47 -1.15 -12.59 17.01
CA LEU A 47 0.03 -13.46 16.98
C LEU A 47 0.36 -14.04 18.35
N ALA A 48 0.21 -13.26 19.43
CA ALA A 48 0.37 -13.78 20.77
C ALA A 48 -0.65 -14.89 21.07
N LEU A 49 -1.93 -14.67 20.75
CA LEU A 49 -2.97 -15.70 20.92
C LEU A 49 -2.70 -16.94 20.07
N ALA A 50 -2.34 -16.77 18.79
CA ALA A 50 -2.01 -17.88 17.90
C ALA A 50 -0.83 -18.70 18.44
N ALA A 51 0.20 -18.04 18.96
CA ALA A 51 1.38 -18.71 19.52
C ALA A 51 1.04 -19.66 20.69
N PHE A 52 -0.03 -19.38 21.45
CA PHE A 52 -0.45 -20.20 22.59
C PHE A 52 -1.61 -21.16 22.29
N HIS A 53 -2.36 -20.93 21.21
CA HIS A 53 -3.64 -21.62 20.97
C HIS A 53 -3.75 -22.35 19.63
N THR A 54 -2.76 -22.24 18.73
CA THR A 54 -2.82 -22.86 17.40
C THR A 54 -1.57 -23.67 17.07
N GLY A 55 -1.63 -24.43 15.98
CA GLY A 55 -0.46 -25.11 15.44
C GLY A 55 0.49 -24.16 14.69
N PRO A 56 1.67 -24.67 14.28
CA PRO A 56 2.64 -23.87 13.53
C PRO A 56 2.12 -23.35 12.19
N GLY A 57 1.24 -24.11 11.53
CA GLY A 57 0.66 -23.73 10.24
C GLY A 57 -0.22 -22.50 10.37
N GLU A 58 -1.18 -22.53 11.29
CA GLU A 58 -2.09 -21.42 11.54
C GLU A 58 -1.36 -20.18 12.08
N TYR A 59 -0.31 -20.37 12.89
CA TYR A 59 0.53 -19.26 13.34
C TYR A 59 1.25 -18.57 12.17
N ILE A 60 1.82 -19.36 11.25
CA ILE A 60 2.47 -18.82 10.06
C ILE A 60 1.45 -18.09 9.17
N ALA A 61 0.25 -18.65 8.98
CA ALA A 61 -0.83 -18.00 8.24
C ALA A 61 -1.23 -16.65 8.88
N ALA A 62 -1.39 -16.60 10.20
CA ALA A 62 -1.66 -15.37 10.95
C ALA A 62 -0.52 -14.34 10.79
N ALA A 63 0.74 -14.79 10.81
CA ALA A 63 1.90 -13.92 10.57
C ALA A 63 1.89 -13.32 9.16
N PHE A 64 1.60 -14.14 8.14
CA PHE A 64 1.45 -13.67 6.76
C PHE A 64 0.32 -12.64 6.63
N TYR A 65 -0.82 -12.88 7.28
CA TYR A 65 -1.92 -11.92 7.33
C TYR A 65 -1.49 -10.57 7.94
N VAL A 66 -0.88 -10.59 9.12
CA VAL A 66 -0.47 -9.35 9.84
C VAL A 66 0.58 -8.58 9.04
N VAL A 67 1.60 -9.26 8.50
CA VAL A 67 2.64 -8.62 7.68
C VAL A 67 2.05 -8.02 6.40
N SER A 68 1.13 -8.71 5.74
CA SER A 68 0.50 -8.21 4.51
C SER A 68 -0.41 -7.01 4.78
N LEU A 69 -1.14 -7.03 5.91
CA LEU A 69 -1.98 -5.92 6.35
C LEU A 69 -1.14 -4.67 6.62
N LEU A 70 -0.04 -4.80 7.37
CA LEU A 70 0.88 -3.70 7.64
C LEU A 70 1.53 -3.18 6.35
N THR A 71 1.86 -4.08 5.43
CA THR A 71 2.44 -3.74 4.12
C THR A 71 1.48 -2.87 3.32
N VAL A 72 0.20 -3.28 3.18
CA VAL A 72 -0.84 -2.50 2.48
C VAL A 72 -0.97 -1.11 3.08
N LEU A 73 -1.15 -1.01 4.39
CA LEU A 73 -1.38 0.28 5.05
C LEU A 73 -0.17 1.21 4.92
N SER A 74 1.05 0.68 5.03
CA SER A 74 2.28 1.47 4.97
C SER A 74 2.59 1.93 3.54
N VAL A 75 2.44 1.05 2.56
CA VAL A 75 2.67 1.39 1.15
C VAL A 75 1.63 2.40 0.66
N SER A 76 0.37 2.23 1.07
CA SER A 76 -0.70 3.14 0.68
C SER A 76 -0.55 4.52 1.30
N LEU A 77 -0.16 4.59 2.58
CA LEU A 77 0.23 5.84 3.24
C LEU A 77 1.35 6.54 2.48
N ALA A 78 2.43 5.81 2.16
CA ALA A 78 3.56 6.34 1.44
C ALA A 78 3.15 6.87 0.05
N TYR A 79 2.36 6.12 -0.71
CA TYR A 79 1.86 6.52 -2.03
C TYR A 79 1.00 7.80 -1.99
N ASN A 80 0.02 7.84 -1.07
CA ASN A 80 -0.93 8.95 -0.98
C ASN A 80 -0.24 10.25 -0.56
N LEU A 81 0.69 10.20 0.40
CA LEU A 81 1.42 11.38 0.85
C LEU A 81 2.59 11.78 -0.07
N TRP A 82 3.00 10.94 -1.02
CA TRP A 82 4.13 11.26 -1.89
C TRP A 82 3.81 12.38 -2.90
N PRO A 83 4.73 13.33 -3.13
CA PRO A 83 4.54 14.39 -4.12
C PRO A 83 4.28 13.86 -5.54
N VAL A 84 3.27 14.42 -6.21
CA VAL A 84 2.90 14.04 -7.60
C VAL A 84 4.01 14.34 -8.61
N SER A 85 4.84 15.34 -8.33
CA SER A 85 6.00 15.71 -9.15
C SER A 85 7.15 14.71 -9.11
N SER A 86 7.14 13.74 -8.20
CA SER A 86 8.24 12.80 -8.02
C SER A 86 8.02 11.51 -8.83
N PRO A 87 9.01 11.04 -9.62
CA PRO A 87 8.95 9.76 -10.31
C PRO A 87 8.68 8.56 -9.39
N ALA A 88 9.10 8.65 -8.12
CA ALA A 88 8.87 7.59 -7.14
C ALA A 88 7.38 7.35 -6.86
N LYS A 89 6.48 8.33 -7.07
CA LYS A 89 5.02 8.12 -6.91
C LYS A 89 4.49 7.03 -7.84
N TRP A 90 5.06 6.89 -9.04
CA TRP A 90 4.67 5.84 -9.99
C TRP A 90 5.10 4.45 -9.55
N ILE A 91 6.27 4.34 -8.92
CA ILE A 91 6.76 3.10 -8.35
C ILE A 91 5.90 2.73 -7.14
N LEU A 92 5.64 3.68 -6.24
CA LEU A 92 4.76 3.50 -5.08
C LEU A 92 3.34 3.09 -5.49
N ARG A 93 2.79 3.65 -6.57
CA ARG A 93 1.48 3.24 -7.11
C ARG A 93 1.44 1.77 -7.52
N ARG A 94 2.52 1.25 -8.10
CA ARG A 94 2.62 -0.18 -8.45
C ARG A 94 2.69 -1.04 -7.20
N PHE A 95 3.45 -0.62 -6.20
CA PHE A 95 3.51 -1.32 -4.92
C PHE A 95 2.17 -1.30 -4.20
N ASP A 96 1.46 -0.17 -4.19
CA ASP A 96 0.14 -0.04 -3.57
C ASP A 96 -0.87 -1.01 -4.20
N HIS A 97 -0.89 -1.06 -5.54
CA HIS A 97 -1.70 -2.01 -6.28
C HIS A 97 -1.29 -3.47 -6.06
N ALA A 98 0.01 -3.76 -5.92
CA ALA A 98 0.50 -5.11 -5.63
C ALA A 98 0.19 -5.53 -4.17
N ALA A 99 0.30 -4.60 -3.23
CA ALA A 99 0.11 -4.87 -1.81
C ALA A 99 -1.32 -5.33 -1.51
N ILE A 100 -2.32 -4.73 -2.15
CA ILE A 100 -3.71 -5.18 -1.93
C ILE A 100 -3.92 -6.62 -2.41
N TYR A 101 -3.30 -7.04 -3.53
CA TYR A 101 -3.32 -8.44 -3.96
C TYR A 101 -2.58 -9.36 -2.99
N LEU A 102 -1.47 -8.90 -2.40
CA LEU A 102 -0.76 -9.64 -1.35
C LEU A 102 -1.64 -9.87 -0.13
N LEU A 103 -2.35 -8.84 0.36
CA LEU A 103 -3.27 -8.97 1.49
C LEU A 103 -4.45 -9.90 1.17
N ILE A 104 -5.03 -9.80 -0.03
CA ILE A 104 -6.08 -10.72 -0.47
C ILE A 104 -5.56 -12.17 -0.42
N ALA A 105 -4.38 -12.45 -0.99
CA ALA A 105 -3.79 -13.78 -0.94
C ALA A 105 -3.56 -14.25 0.52
N ALA A 106 -3.08 -13.37 1.39
CA ALA A 106 -2.88 -13.68 2.80
C ALA A 106 -4.21 -14.02 3.53
N THR A 107 -5.34 -13.39 3.16
CA THR A 107 -6.66 -13.71 3.75
C THR A 107 -7.19 -15.09 3.37
N TYR A 108 -6.65 -15.72 2.33
CA TYR A 108 -6.97 -17.08 1.91
C TYR A 108 -5.91 -18.11 2.32
N THR A 109 -4.88 -17.71 3.05
CA THR A 109 -3.86 -18.65 3.55
C THR A 109 -4.48 -19.51 4.67
N PRO A 110 -4.49 -20.84 4.54
CA PRO A 110 -5.21 -21.75 5.43
C PRO A 110 -4.55 -21.93 6.80
#